data_AF-A0AAN7AII0-F1
#
_entry.id   AF-A0AAN7AII0-F1
#
_cell.length_a   1.000
_cell.length_b   1.000
_cell.length_c   1.000
_cell.angle_alpha   90.00
_cell.angle_beta   90.00
_cell.angle_gamma   90.00
#
_symmetry.space_group_name_H-M   'P 1'
#
loop_
_entity.id
_entity.type
_entity.pdbx_description
1 polymer ?
#
loop_
_entity_poly.entity_id
_entity_poly.type
_entity_poly.pdbx_seq_one_letter_code
_entity_poly.pdbx_strand_id
1 'polypeptide(L)'
;MRSSIFLSLLAGAAASPLAARQESSTSTSAASVASTSIESTTVSLPTATPLFPIHKSCNSTLSRQLSRAFEETVELATHARDHLLKYGASSPFAKKYFGGNTTVTPLGIFSRVASADRGNMTFRCDDPDKNCATQEGWAGHWRGTNATQETVICDLSFTKRRWLDSLCGLGYTVANSPTNTFWATDLLHRTFHVPQISEDAVHHYAEDFAEVLEMAKTTPEKSAFDSDSLIYFATDVYAYEVAAPGVGCSGDEDDVEE
;
A
#
# COMPACT_ATOMS: atom_id res chain seq x y z
N MET A 1 -79.24 34.05 -8.12
CA MET A 1 -78.70 34.44 -9.45
C MET A 1 -77.64 35.50 -9.25
N ARG A 2 -76.58 35.46 -10.06
CA ARG A 2 -75.34 36.26 -10.05
C ARG A 2 -74.25 35.76 -9.10
N SER A 3 -72.98 35.74 -9.43
CA SER A 3 -72.16 35.41 -10.63
C SER A 3 -70.72 35.64 -10.16
N SER A 4 -69.82 34.78 -10.63
CA SER A 4 -68.35 34.67 -10.46
C SER A 4 -67.55 35.95 -10.16
N ILE A 5 -66.35 35.77 -9.58
CA ILE A 5 -65.03 36.05 -10.22
C ILE A 5 -63.89 35.62 -9.27
N PHE A 6 -62.99 34.77 -9.78
CA PHE A 6 -61.67 34.45 -9.20
C PHE A 6 -60.64 35.44 -9.75
N LEU A 7 -59.72 35.92 -8.90
CA LEU A 7 -58.58 36.76 -9.31
C LEU A 7 -57.29 36.24 -8.67
N SER A 8 -56.39 35.70 -9.50
CA SER A 8 -55.03 35.30 -9.13
C SER A 8 -54.07 36.47 -9.38
N LEU A 9 -53.22 36.81 -8.39
CA LEU A 9 -52.11 37.75 -8.55
C LEU A 9 -50.83 37.01 -8.96
N LEU A 10 -50.24 37.40 -10.09
CA LEU A 10 -48.81 37.19 -10.39
C LEU A 10 -48.06 38.50 -10.09
N ALA A 11 -47.00 38.43 -9.30
CA ALA A 11 -46.04 39.52 -9.12
C ALA A 11 -44.85 39.33 -10.07
N GLY A 12 -44.66 40.25 -11.00
CA GLY A 12 -43.45 40.36 -11.82
C GLY A 12 -42.44 41.30 -11.17
N ALA A 13 -41.18 40.85 -11.05
CA ALA A 13 -40.06 41.71 -10.67
C ALA A 13 -39.41 42.29 -11.94
N ALA A 14 -39.27 43.61 -11.99
CA ALA A 14 -38.58 44.34 -13.04
C ALA A 14 -37.12 44.62 -12.62
N ALA A 15 -36.16 44.29 -13.48
CA ALA A 15 -34.76 44.71 -13.34
C ALA A 15 -34.48 45.89 -14.29
N SER A 16 -33.99 47.00 -13.74
CA SER A 16 -33.54 48.17 -14.51
C SER A 16 -32.09 48.02 -14.97
N PRO A 17 -31.69 48.63 -16.10
CA PRO A 17 -30.36 48.47 -16.67
C PRO A 17 -29.36 49.47 -16.05
N LEU A 18 -28.11 49.04 -15.89
CA LEU A 18 -26.98 49.93 -15.60
C LEU A 18 -26.01 49.92 -16.77
N ALA A 19 -25.61 51.13 -17.13
CA ALA A 19 -25.05 51.56 -18.40
C ALA A 19 -23.71 50.91 -18.79
N ALA A 20 -23.52 50.73 -20.10
CA ALA A 20 -22.27 50.31 -20.70
C ALA A 20 -21.20 51.39 -20.57
N ARG A 21 -20.04 51.00 -20.02
CA ARG A 21 -18.81 51.79 -20.01
C ARG A 21 -18.16 51.69 -21.39
N GLN A 22 -18.00 52.80 -22.10
CA GLN A 22 -17.15 52.86 -23.29
C GLN A 22 -15.68 52.81 -22.85
N GLU A 23 -14.94 51.82 -23.34
CA GLU A 23 -13.48 51.82 -23.28
C GLU A 23 -12.89 52.25 -24.63
N SER A 24 -11.94 53.17 -24.52
CA SER A 24 -11.15 53.74 -25.61
C SER A 24 -10.18 52.69 -26.15
N SER A 25 -10.32 52.36 -27.42
CA SER A 25 -9.46 51.42 -28.14
C SER A 25 -8.02 51.95 -28.22
N THR A 26 -7.13 51.36 -27.43
CA THR A 26 -5.68 51.46 -27.63
C THR A 26 -5.20 50.18 -28.27
N SER A 27 -4.68 50.28 -29.49
CA SER A 27 -4.19 49.17 -30.28
C SER A 27 -2.82 48.71 -29.77
N THR A 28 -2.79 47.63 -28.99
CA THR A 28 -1.56 46.89 -28.69
C THR A 28 -1.58 45.58 -29.49
N SER A 29 -0.65 45.46 -30.45
CA SER A 29 -0.45 44.23 -31.22
C SER A 29 -0.01 43.10 -30.30
N ALA A 30 -0.92 42.19 -29.96
CA ALA A 30 -0.61 40.94 -29.29
C ALA A 30 -0.10 39.93 -30.34
N ALA A 31 1.08 39.36 -30.07
CA ALA A 31 1.64 38.26 -30.83
C ALA A 31 0.67 37.06 -30.82
N SER A 32 0.60 36.34 -31.95
CA SER A 32 -0.24 35.14 -32.10
C SER A 32 0.26 34.02 -31.19
N VAL A 33 -0.38 33.85 -30.04
CA VAL A 33 -0.31 32.58 -29.31
C VAL A 33 -1.29 31.63 -29.98
N ALA A 34 -0.74 30.61 -30.66
CA ALA A 34 -1.52 29.49 -31.15
C ALA A 34 -2.29 28.87 -29.97
N SER A 35 -3.62 28.86 -30.06
CA SER A 35 -4.47 28.11 -29.15
C SER A 35 -4.25 26.62 -29.41
N THR A 36 -3.30 26.01 -28.70
CA THR A 36 -3.21 24.56 -28.63
C THR A 36 -4.44 24.09 -27.87
N SER A 37 -5.43 23.58 -28.59
CA SER A 37 -6.54 22.82 -28.01
C SER A 37 -5.95 21.64 -27.26
N ILE A 38 -5.99 21.69 -25.93
CA ILE A 38 -5.74 20.49 -25.12
C ILE A 38 -6.90 19.56 -25.44
N GLU A 39 -6.66 18.55 -26.28
CA GLU A 39 -7.57 17.42 -26.39
C GLU A 39 -7.80 16.89 -24.98
N SER A 40 -9.04 16.99 -24.53
CA SER A 40 -9.48 16.44 -23.26
C SER A 40 -9.55 14.93 -23.43
N THR A 41 -8.39 14.28 -23.45
CA THR A 41 -8.29 12.84 -23.27
C THR A 41 -8.71 12.61 -21.83
N THR A 42 -9.95 12.16 -21.63
CA THR A 42 -10.44 11.69 -20.35
C THR A 42 -9.58 10.50 -19.93
N VAL A 43 -8.51 10.76 -19.17
CA VAL A 43 -7.73 9.71 -18.51
C VAL A 43 -8.64 9.15 -17.42
N SER A 44 -9.40 8.10 -17.77
CA SER A 44 -10.04 7.27 -16.75
C SER A 44 -8.93 6.66 -15.90
N LEU A 45 -8.90 7.02 -14.62
CA LEU A 45 -8.10 6.29 -13.64
C LEU A 45 -8.54 4.82 -13.69
N PRO A 46 -7.61 3.86 -13.74
CA PRO A 46 -7.97 2.45 -13.71
C PRO A 46 -8.77 2.18 -12.43
N THR A 47 -9.99 1.65 -12.59
CA THR A 47 -10.89 1.32 -11.46
C THR A 47 -10.46 0.05 -10.73
N ALA A 48 -9.48 -0.69 -11.26
CA ALA A 48 -8.92 -1.88 -10.64
C ALA A 48 -7.44 -1.64 -10.29
N THR A 49 -7.04 -2.04 -9.09
CA THR A 49 -5.63 -2.09 -8.70
C THR A 49 -4.87 -2.99 -9.70
N PRO A 50 -3.82 -2.48 -10.35
CA PRO A 50 -3.04 -3.30 -11.29
C PRO A 50 -2.40 -4.48 -10.55
N LEU A 51 -2.53 -5.68 -11.15
CA LEU A 51 -1.91 -6.91 -10.66
C LEU A 51 -0.39 -6.75 -10.66
N PHE A 52 0.28 -7.37 -9.68
CA PHE A 52 1.73 -7.45 -9.66
C PHE A 52 2.22 -8.23 -10.90
N PRO A 53 3.13 -7.66 -11.72
CA PRO A 53 3.61 -8.34 -12.91
C PRO A 53 4.46 -9.58 -12.56
N ILE A 54 4.11 -10.72 -13.14
CA ILE A 54 4.83 -11.99 -13.00
C ILE A 54 5.57 -12.26 -14.31
N HIS A 55 6.88 -12.47 -14.22
CA HIS A 55 7.72 -12.78 -15.36
C HIS A 55 7.41 -14.16 -15.94
N LYS A 56 7.61 -14.31 -17.25
CA LYS A 56 7.41 -15.56 -18.00
C LYS A 56 8.30 -16.74 -17.56
N SER A 57 9.27 -16.50 -16.69
CA SER A 57 10.08 -17.58 -16.08
C SER A 57 9.28 -18.39 -15.07
N CYS A 58 8.20 -17.83 -14.53
CA CYS A 58 7.24 -18.56 -13.73
C CYS A 58 6.33 -19.39 -14.65
N ASN A 59 6.33 -20.71 -14.48
CA ASN A 59 5.39 -21.57 -15.19
C ASN A 59 3.95 -21.33 -14.69
N SER A 60 2.95 -21.90 -15.37
CA SER A 60 1.52 -21.70 -15.05
C SER A 60 1.15 -22.04 -13.60
N THR A 61 1.82 -23.00 -12.97
CA THR A 61 1.58 -23.38 -11.58
C THR A 61 2.16 -22.37 -10.61
N LEU A 62 3.39 -21.90 -10.85
CA LEU A 62 4.03 -20.86 -10.03
C LEU A 62 3.29 -19.53 -10.17
N SER A 63 2.94 -19.14 -11.40
CA SER A 63 2.17 -17.91 -11.65
C SER A 63 0.83 -17.92 -10.92
N ARG A 64 0.09 -19.04 -10.92
CA ARG A 64 -1.19 -19.15 -10.18
C ARG A 64 -1.01 -18.96 -8.68
N GLN A 65 0.03 -19.56 -8.10
CA GLN A 65 0.32 -19.40 -6.67
C GLN A 65 0.71 -17.96 -6.34
N LEU A 66 1.56 -17.35 -7.17
CA LEU A 66 1.95 -15.95 -7.00
C LEU A 66 0.76 -15.00 -7.16
N SER A 67 -0.15 -15.23 -8.12
CA SER A 67 -1.37 -14.43 -8.24
C SER A 67 -2.20 -14.43 -6.97
N ARG A 68 -2.46 -15.60 -6.37
CA ARG A 68 -3.13 -15.70 -5.06
C ARG A 68 -2.32 -15.00 -3.96
N ALA A 69 -1.01 -15.26 -3.91
CA ALA A 69 -0.14 -14.67 -2.90
C ALA A 69 -0.16 -13.13 -2.95
N PHE A 70 -0.20 -12.54 -4.16
CA PHE A 70 -0.34 -11.11 -4.36
C PHE A 70 -1.71 -10.56 -3.97
N GLU A 71 -2.79 -11.32 -4.19
CA GLU A 71 -4.11 -10.96 -3.66
C GLU A 71 -4.07 -10.88 -2.13
N GLU A 72 -3.48 -11.87 -1.46
CA GLU A 72 -3.31 -11.87 0.00
C GLU A 72 -2.38 -10.73 0.49
N THR A 73 -1.33 -10.37 -0.27
CA THR A 73 -0.47 -9.20 0.05
C THR A 73 -1.26 -7.89 -0.06
N VAL A 74 -2.08 -7.71 -1.09
CA VAL A 74 -2.92 -6.52 -1.26
C VAL A 74 -3.97 -6.47 -0.15
N GLU A 75 -4.57 -7.60 0.21
CA GLU A 75 -5.50 -7.71 1.33
C GLU A 75 -4.85 -7.28 2.65
N LEU A 76 -3.68 -7.83 2.99
CA LEU A 76 -2.94 -7.50 4.20
C LEU A 76 -2.59 -6.00 4.27
N ALA A 77 -2.04 -5.45 3.18
CA ALA A 77 -1.67 -4.03 3.12
C ALA A 77 -2.91 -3.12 3.16
N THR A 78 -4.00 -3.49 2.49
CA THR A 78 -5.28 -2.77 2.52
C THR A 78 -5.84 -2.73 3.93
N HIS A 79 -5.79 -3.85 4.64
CA HIS A 79 -6.29 -3.94 6.00
C HIS A 79 -5.46 -3.08 6.97
N ALA A 80 -4.12 -3.14 6.87
CA ALA A 80 -3.21 -2.29 7.64
C ALA A 80 -3.45 -0.79 7.37
N ARG A 81 -3.61 -0.40 6.09
CA ARG A 81 -3.98 0.96 5.67
C ARG A 81 -5.29 1.42 6.32
N ASP A 82 -6.32 0.59 6.23
CA ASP A 82 -7.66 0.94 6.70
C ASP A 82 -7.72 1.05 8.23
N HIS A 83 -6.95 0.22 8.95
CA HIS A 83 -6.76 0.36 10.39
C HIS A 83 -6.13 1.72 10.75
N LEU A 84 -5.08 2.14 10.03
CA LEU A 84 -4.45 3.44 10.24
C LEU A 84 -5.38 4.61 9.87
N LEU A 85 -6.21 4.49 8.83
CA LEU A 85 -7.23 5.49 8.50
C LEU A 85 -8.28 5.62 9.61
N LYS A 86 -8.67 4.49 10.23
CA LYS A 86 -9.70 4.45 11.25
C LYS A 86 -9.23 5.00 12.60
N TYR A 87 -8.04 4.58 13.05
CA TYR A 87 -7.57 4.85 14.41
C TYR A 87 -6.40 5.82 14.47
N GLY A 88 -5.63 5.97 13.38
CA GLY A 88 -4.42 6.78 13.34
C GLY A 88 -3.47 6.50 14.51
N ALA A 89 -2.84 7.54 15.04
CA ALA A 89 -1.92 7.45 16.18
C ALA A 89 -2.58 7.01 17.50
N SER A 90 -3.92 6.94 17.57
CA SER A 90 -4.61 6.43 18.77
C SER A 90 -4.57 4.91 18.88
N SER A 91 -4.29 4.20 17.77
CA SER A 91 -4.19 2.74 17.74
C SER A 91 -3.14 2.22 18.71
N PRO A 92 -3.45 1.19 19.53
CA PRO A 92 -2.45 0.53 20.36
C PRO A 92 -1.38 -0.17 19.50
N PHE A 93 -1.74 -0.72 18.34
CA PHE A 93 -0.78 -1.31 17.40
C PHE A 93 0.13 -0.24 16.79
N ALA A 94 -0.41 0.91 16.39
CA ALA A 94 0.42 1.99 15.86
C ALA A 94 1.40 2.52 16.92
N LYS A 95 0.99 2.60 18.20
CA LYS A 95 1.89 2.95 19.29
C LYS A 95 2.96 1.88 19.53
N LYS A 96 2.58 0.61 19.52
CA LYS A 96 3.48 -0.54 19.70
C LYS A 96 4.60 -0.56 18.67
N TYR A 97 4.27 -0.36 17.39
CA TYR A 97 5.23 -0.51 16.29
C TYR A 97 5.83 0.80 15.78
N PHE A 98 5.20 1.96 16.03
CA PHE A 98 5.67 3.26 15.52
C PHE A 98 5.85 4.31 16.61
N GLY A 99 5.80 3.94 17.90
CA GLY A 99 6.15 4.83 19.01
C GLY A 99 5.24 6.03 19.23
N GLY A 100 4.03 6.02 18.66
CA GLY A 100 3.09 7.14 18.76
C GLY A 100 3.41 8.32 17.85
N ASN A 101 4.32 8.16 16.89
CA ASN A 101 4.56 9.12 15.81
C ASN A 101 3.37 9.22 14.84
N THR A 102 3.48 10.16 13.90
CA THR A 102 2.51 10.29 12.81
C THR A 102 2.38 8.97 12.04
N THR A 103 1.14 8.58 11.76
CA THR A 103 0.83 7.40 10.97
C THR A 103 0.78 7.68 9.47
N VAL A 104 1.08 8.92 9.04
CA VAL A 104 1.02 9.33 7.62
C VAL A 104 2.01 8.52 6.77
N THR A 105 3.22 8.29 7.26
CA THR A 105 4.24 7.50 6.56
C THR A 105 3.81 6.04 6.36
N PRO A 106 3.51 5.26 7.42
CA PRO A 106 3.09 3.87 7.22
C PRO A 106 1.77 3.79 6.43
N LEU A 107 0.84 4.74 6.62
CA LEU A 107 -0.37 4.84 5.81
C LEU A 107 -0.05 5.02 4.31
N GLY A 108 0.88 5.90 3.97
CA GLY A 108 1.33 6.13 2.61
C GLY A 108 1.95 4.87 2.00
N ILE A 109 2.84 4.20 2.73
CA ILE A 109 3.50 2.97 2.28
C ILE A 109 2.47 1.86 2.01
N PHE A 110 1.57 1.58 2.96
CA PHE A 110 0.52 0.58 2.75
C PHE A 110 -0.45 0.97 1.64
N SER A 111 -0.75 2.26 1.47
CA SER A 111 -1.57 2.74 0.35
C SER A 111 -0.90 2.46 -1.00
N ARG A 112 0.43 2.61 -1.09
CA ARG A 112 1.17 2.30 -2.31
C ARG A 112 1.19 0.80 -2.59
N VAL A 113 1.42 -0.03 -1.58
CA VAL A 113 1.30 -1.49 -1.74
C VAL A 113 -0.13 -1.88 -2.13
N ALA A 114 -1.16 -1.25 -1.58
CA ALA A 114 -2.56 -1.60 -1.88
C ALA A 114 -3.04 -1.09 -3.25
N SER A 115 -2.52 0.02 -3.77
CA SER A 115 -3.19 0.74 -4.85
C SER A 115 -2.30 1.50 -5.83
N ALA A 116 -0.99 1.59 -5.63
CA ALA A 116 -0.13 2.28 -6.60
C ALA A 116 -0.06 1.54 -7.94
N ASP A 117 0.26 2.29 -8.99
CA ASP A 117 0.67 1.69 -10.25
C ASP A 117 1.93 0.83 -10.04
N ARG A 118 1.89 -0.40 -10.55
CA ARG A 118 3.00 -1.36 -10.45
C ARG A 118 4.08 -1.08 -11.49
N GLY A 119 3.81 -0.23 -12.49
CA GLY A 119 4.78 0.17 -13.51
C GLY A 119 5.45 -1.04 -14.16
N ASN A 120 6.79 -1.04 -14.16
CA ASN A 120 7.61 -2.13 -14.69
C ASN A 120 8.11 -3.11 -13.61
N MET A 121 7.63 -3.01 -12.37
CA MET A 121 8.06 -3.93 -11.32
C MET A 121 7.72 -5.36 -11.71
N THR A 122 8.61 -6.32 -11.45
CA THR A 122 8.41 -7.69 -11.92
C THR A 122 8.91 -8.72 -10.91
N PHE A 123 8.12 -9.76 -10.70
CA PHE A 123 8.49 -10.92 -9.89
C PHE A 123 8.82 -12.12 -10.79
N ARG A 124 9.98 -12.73 -10.54
CA ARG A 124 10.59 -13.74 -11.41
C ARG A 124 10.75 -15.07 -10.68
N CYS A 125 10.72 -16.17 -11.42
CA CYS A 125 11.02 -17.51 -10.88
C CYS A 125 12.31 -18.11 -11.46
N ASP A 126 12.97 -17.41 -12.38
CA ASP A 126 14.37 -17.63 -12.70
C ASP A 126 15.24 -16.80 -11.75
N ASP A 127 16.48 -17.22 -11.56
CA ASP A 127 17.46 -16.53 -10.72
C ASP A 127 18.69 -16.13 -11.55
N PRO A 128 18.62 -14.97 -12.24
CA PRO A 128 19.74 -14.49 -13.05
C PRO A 128 21.01 -14.24 -12.25
N ASP A 129 20.87 -13.92 -10.96
CA ASP A 129 21.98 -13.52 -10.07
C ASP A 129 22.57 -14.72 -9.31
N LYS A 130 21.92 -15.89 -9.37
CA LYS A 130 22.31 -17.17 -8.74
C LYS A 130 22.31 -17.14 -7.22
N ASN A 131 21.61 -16.19 -6.60
CA ASN A 131 21.55 -16.05 -5.15
C ASN A 131 20.72 -17.16 -4.50
N CYS A 132 19.66 -17.67 -5.15
CA CYS A 132 18.89 -18.81 -4.67
C CYS A 132 19.74 -20.08 -4.48
N ALA A 133 20.75 -20.26 -5.34
CA ALA A 133 21.61 -21.43 -5.32
C ALA A 133 22.86 -21.26 -4.42
N THR A 134 23.24 -20.01 -4.13
CA THR A 134 24.50 -19.70 -3.41
C THR A 134 24.28 -19.20 -2.00
N GLN A 135 23.08 -18.72 -1.68
CA GLN A 135 22.72 -18.22 -0.35
C GLN A 135 21.81 -19.24 0.33
N GLU A 136 22.36 -19.93 1.33
CA GLU A 136 21.64 -20.97 2.04
C GLU A 136 20.39 -20.39 2.73
N GLY A 137 19.25 -21.07 2.57
CA GLY A 137 17.99 -20.68 3.18
C GLY A 137 17.27 -19.49 2.51
N TRP A 138 17.84 -18.88 1.47
CA TRP A 138 17.17 -17.79 0.76
C TRP A 138 15.96 -18.31 -0.02
N ALA A 139 14.79 -17.80 0.32
CA ALA A 139 13.55 -18.07 -0.40
C ALA A 139 13.30 -17.06 -1.54
N GLY A 140 14.19 -16.10 -1.71
CA GLY A 140 14.18 -15.11 -2.79
C GLY A 140 14.92 -13.85 -2.40
N HIS A 141 15.05 -12.94 -3.35
CA HIS A 141 15.81 -11.72 -3.16
C HIS A 141 15.37 -10.62 -4.12
N TRP A 142 15.59 -9.38 -3.73
CA TRP A 142 15.59 -8.24 -4.64
C TRP A 142 16.88 -8.26 -5.46
N ARG A 143 16.83 -7.86 -6.74
CA ARG A 143 17.99 -7.89 -7.63
C ARG A 143 18.94 -6.70 -7.45
N GLY A 144 18.59 -5.72 -6.61
CA GLY A 144 19.44 -4.57 -6.31
C GLY A 144 19.80 -3.78 -7.56
N THR A 145 21.08 -3.41 -7.68
CA THR A 145 21.60 -2.62 -8.81
C THR A 145 21.59 -3.37 -10.14
N ASN A 146 21.45 -4.71 -10.15
CA ASN A 146 21.36 -5.49 -11.39
C ASN A 146 20.02 -5.29 -12.11
N ALA A 147 18.94 -5.07 -11.35
CA ALA A 147 17.61 -4.70 -11.84
C ALA A 147 16.73 -4.23 -10.68
N THR A 148 16.71 -2.93 -10.42
CA THR A 148 16.06 -2.35 -9.21
C THR A 148 14.56 -2.58 -9.15
N GLN A 149 13.92 -2.88 -10.27
CA GLN A 149 12.47 -3.13 -10.36
C GLN A 149 12.12 -4.62 -10.30
N GLU A 150 13.10 -5.50 -10.09
CA GLU A 150 12.90 -6.95 -10.14
C GLU A 150 13.19 -7.65 -8.81
N THR A 151 12.31 -8.58 -8.47
CA THR A 151 12.48 -9.52 -7.36
C THR A 151 12.44 -10.95 -7.89
N VAL A 152 13.28 -11.81 -7.33
CA VAL A 152 13.35 -13.25 -7.62
C VAL A 152 12.68 -14.04 -6.49
N ILE A 153 11.79 -14.96 -6.85
CA ILE A 153 11.18 -15.95 -5.97
C ILE A 153 11.94 -17.27 -6.16
N CYS A 154 12.61 -17.77 -5.11
CA CYS A 154 13.28 -19.07 -5.16
C CYS A 154 12.29 -20.22 -4.91
N ASP A 155 12.66 -21.44 -5.31
CA ASP A 155 11.86 -22.64 -5.10
C ASP A 155 11.44 -22.86 -3.63
N LEU A 156 12.32 -22.48 -2.69
CA LEU A 156 12.06 -22.59 -1.25
C LEU A 156 10.82 -21.80 -0.80
N SER A 157 10.46 -20.68 -1.45
CA SER A 157 9.22 -19.97 -1.12
C SER A 157 7.99 -20.85 -1.36
N PHE A 158 7.97 -21.63 -2.44
CA PHE A 158 6.82 -22.47 -2.80
C PHE A 158 6.62 -23.69 -1.91
N THR A 159 7.59 -24.02 -1.07
CA THR A 159 7.50 -25.15 -0.12
C THR A 159 7.43 -24.69 1.33
N LYS A 160 7.93 -23.49 1.64
CA LYS A 160 8.02 -22.98 3.02
C LYS A 160 6.90 -22.00 3.40
N ARG A 161 6.42 -21.19 2.45
CA ARG A 161 5.43 -20.13 2.73
C ARG A 161 4.05 -20.72 2.99
N ARG A 162 3.38 -20.22 4.03
CA ARG A 162 1.99 -20.54 4.35
C ARG A 162 1.04 -19.52 3.71
N TRP A 163 -0.23 -19.90 3.58
CA TRP A 163 -1.29 -19.00 3.13
C TRP A 163 -1.82 -18.17 4.31
N LEU A 164 -2.27 -16.95 4.04
CA LEU A 164 -2.71 -16.01 5.08
C LEU A 164 -3.92 -16.55 5.88
N ASP A 165 -4.71 -17.45 5.29
CA ASP A 165 -5.84 -18.15 5.93
C ASP A 165 -5.42 -19.04 7.11
N SER A 166 -4.13 -19.36 7.25
CA SER A 166 -3.59 -20.12 8.38
C SER A 166 -2.92 -19.24 9.44
N LEU A 167 -3.05 -17.91 9.38
CA LEU A 167 -2.53 -17.00 10.40
C LEU A 167 -3.13 -17.32 11.77
N CYS A 168 -2.33 -17.25 12.83
CA CYS A 168 -2.65 -17.69 14.19
C CYS A 168 -2.90 -19.20 14.35
N GLY A 169 -2.82 -19.98 13.27
CA GLY A 169 -2.86 -21.44 13.31
C GLY A 169 -1.47 -22.06 13.45
N LEU A 170 -1.45 -23.35 13.77
CA LEU A 170 -0.23 -24.18 13.70
C LEU A 170 0.95 -23.64 14.54
N GLY A 171 0.65 -23.06 15.70
CA GLY A 171 1.64 -22.52 16.63
C GLY A 171 2.30 -21.21 16.20
N TYR A 172 1.80 -20.54 15.15
CA TYR A 172 2.32 -19.23 14.76
C TYR A 172 1.93 -18.15 15.77
N THR A 173 2.91 -17.37 16.21
CA THR A 173 2.70 -16.07 16.88
C THR A 173 3.47 -14.99 16.14
N VAL A 174 3.01 -13.73 16.24
CA VAL A 174 3.68 -12.61 15.56
C VAL A 174 5.09 -12.40 16.11
N ALA A 175 5.27 -12.52 17.43
CA ALA A 175 6.56 -12.30 18.10
C ALA A 175 7.58 -13.41 17.84
N ASN A 176 7.15 -14.67 17.80
CA ASN A 176 8.06 -15.83 17.85
C ASN A 176 8.10 -16.61 16.54
N SER A 177 7.76 -15.97 15.42
CA SER A 177 7.81 -16.60 14.10
C SER A 177 8.39 -15.65 13.06
N PRO A 178 9.11 -16.16 12.05
CA PRO A 178 9.71 -15.32 11.02
C PRO A 178 8.68 -14.43 10.31
N THR A 179 9.04 -13.16 10.09
CA THR A 179 8.22 -12.17 9.36
C THR A 179 7.79 -12.67 7.98
N ASN A 180 8.57 -13.56 7.37
CA ASN A 180 8.29 -14.12 6.06
C ASN A 180 7.55 -15.48 6.09
N THR A 181 6.93 -15.88 7.21
CA THR A 181 6.21 -17.17 7.31
C THR A 181 5.10 -17.32 6.26
N PHE A 182 4.38 -16.24 5.96
CA PHE A 182 3.28 -16.23 5.00
C PHE A 182 3.72 -15.66 3.66
N TRP A 183 3.06 -16.11 2.60
CA TRP A 183 3.20 -15.52 1.27
C TRP A 183 2.93 -14.01 1.30
N ALA A 184 1.85 -13.59 1.96
CA ALA A 184 1.44 -12.21 2.06
C ALA A 184 2.54 -11.31 2.66
N THR A 185 3.17 -11.76 3.74
CA THR A 185 4.19 -11.00 4.48
C THR A 185 5.56 -11.02 3.79
N ASP A 186 5.98 -12.16 3.21
CA ASP A 186 7.19 -12.26 2.38
C ASP A 186 7.12 -11.35 1.15
N LEU A 187 5.98 -11.34 0.46
CA LEU A 187 5.79 -10.47 -0.70
C LEU A 187 5.63 -9.00 -0.30
N LEU A 188 4.99 -8.69 0.84
CA LEU A 188 4.95 -7.34 1.39
C LEU A 188 6.36 -6.79 1.59
N HIS A 189 7.23 -7.55 2.28
CA HIS A 189 8.65 -7.22 2.44
C HIS A 189 9.33 -6.95 1.10
N ARG A 190 9.20 -7.86 0.14
CA ARG A 190 9.83 -7.72 -1.18
C ARG A 190 9.36 -6.50 -1.94
N THR A 191 8.09 -6.10 -1.79
CA THR A 191 7.60 -4.86 -2.41
C THR A 191 8.24 -3.62 -1.81
N PHE A 192 8.65 -3.64 -0.54
CA PHE A 192 9.37 -2.53 0.08
C PHE A 192 10.76 -2.30 -0.49
N HIS A 193 11.41 -3.34 -1.02
CA HIS A 193 12.69 -3.18 -1.71
C HIS A 193 12.56 -2.59 -3.12
N VAL A 194 11.35 -2.51 -3.69
CA VAL A 194 11.17 -2.06 -5.07
C VAL A 194 10.85 -0.56 -5.11
N PRO A 195 11.68 0.28 -5.76
CA PRO A 195 11.52 1.74 -5.74
C PRO A 195 10.17 2.21 -6.30
N GLN A 196 9.58 1.47 -7.25
CA GLN A 196 8.22 1.76 -7.73
C GLN A 196 7.20 1.91 -6.58
N ILE A 197 7.35 1.11 -5.52
CA ILE A 197 6.44 1.10 -4.37
C ILE A 197 7.00 1.91 -3.22
N SER A 198 8.27 1.75 -2.85
CA SER A 198 8.81 2.38 -1.65
C SER A 198 9.47 3.74 -1.87
N GLU A 199 9.75 4.12 -3.11
CA GLU A 199 10.56 5.30 -3.43
C GLU A 199 11.91 5.31 -2.68
N ASP A 200 12.49 4.12 -2.50
CA ASP A 200 13.73 3.90 -1.74
C ASP A 200 13.65 4.33 -0.26
N ALA A 201 12.45 4.56 0.28
CA ALA A 201 12.28 5.08 1.63
C ALA A 201 12.24 4.00 2.73
N VAL A 202 12.01 2.73 2.37
CA VAL A 202 11.87 1.63 3.34
C VAL A 202 13.17 0.85 3.44
N HIS A 203 13.65 0.68 4.67
CA HIS A 203 14.95 0.07 4.97
C HIS A 203 14.85 -0.96 6.10
N HIS A 204 15.97 -1.61 6.39
CA HIS A 204 16.13 -2.55 7.50
C HIS A 204 16.85 -1.81 8.62
N TYR A 205 16.10 -1.28 9.58
CA TYR A 205 16.62 -0.60 10.77
C TYR A 205 16.60 -1.51 12.00
N ALA A 206 15.68 -2.47 12.03
CA ALA A 206 15.59 -3.57 12.99
C ALA A 206 15.44 -4.89 12.22
N GLU A 207 15.95 -5.98 12.77
CA GLU A 207 15.94 -7.31 12.13
C GLU A 207 15.01 -8.32 12.81
N ASP A 208 14.52 -8.02 14.02
CA ASP A 208 13.61 -8.89 14.76
C ASP A 208 12.54 -8.13 15.55
N PHE A 209 11.64 -8.90 16.19
CA PHE A 209 10.50 -8.36 16.92
C PHE A 209 10.93 -7.47 18.10
N ALA A 210 11.95 -7.88 18.87
CA ALA A 210 12.41 -7.15 20.04
C ALA A 210 13.08 -5.83 19.62
N GLU A 211 13.90 -5.87 18.58
CA GLU A 211 14.54 -4.68 18.00
C GLU A 211 13.51 -3.70 17.44
N VAL A 212 12.44 -4.18 16.80
CA VAL A 212 11.33 -3.34 16.32
C VAL A 212 10.65 -2.60 17.48
N LEU A 213 10.35 -3.30 18.58
CA LEU A 213 9.72 -2.69 19.75
C LEU A 213 10.64 -1.72 20.49
N GLU A 214 11.94 -2.01 20.53
CA GLU A 214 12.93 -1.09 21.11
C GLU A 214 13.11 0.16 20.24
N MET A 215 13.18 -0.01 18.93
CA MET A 215 13.25 1.10 17.97
C MET A 215 12.01 2.00 18.10
N ALA A 216 10.81 1.44 18.24
CA ALA A 216 9.59 2.20 18.47
C ALA A 216 9.65 3.06 19.74
N LYS A 217 10.44 2.68 20.75
CA LYS A 217 10.62 3.47 21.98
C LYS A 217 11.73 4.51 21.86
N THR A 218 12.81 4.18 21.17
CA THR A 218 14.06 4.96 21.20
C THR A 218 14.30 5.83 19.96
N THR A 219 13.90 5.36 18.79
CA THR A 219 14.06 6.04 17.50
C THR A 219 12.80 5.89 16.63
N PRO A 220 11.62 6.32 17.15
CA PRO A 220 10.33 6.12 16.48
C PRO A 220 10.22 6.80 15.11
N GLU A 221 11.12 7.74 14.79
CA GLU A 221 11.23 8.34 13.47
C GLU A 221 11.67 7.34 12.39
N LYS A 222 12.39 6.27 12.77
CA LYS A 222 12.83 5.20 11.87
C LYS A 222 11.80 4.09 11.72
N SER A 223 11.04 3.78 12.77
CA SER A 223 10.09 2.65 12.79
C SER A 223 9.03 2.75 11.70
N ALA A 224 8.63 3.96 11.31
CA ALA A 224 7.68 4.19 10.22
C ALA A 224 8.23 3.84 8.82
N PHE A 225 9.55 3.71 8.69
CA PHE A 225 10.29 3.41 7.46
C PHE A 225 11.02 2.07 7.52
N ASP A 226 10.85 1.32 8.61
CA ASP A 226 11.47 0.02 8.79
C ASP A 226 10.58 -1.09 8.22
N SER A 227 11.16 -2.00 7.43
CA SER A 227 10.41 -3.07 6.78
C SER A 227 9.73 -3.98 7.79
N ASP A 228 10.42 -4.31 8.88
CA ASP A 228 9.96 -5.32 9.83
C ASP A 228 8.89 -4.73 10.76
N SER A 229 9.06 -3.48 11.17
CA SER A 229 8.03 -2.70 11.86
C SER A 229 6.72 -2.65 11.07
N LEU A 230 6.80 -2.42 9.75
CA LEU A 230 5.63 -2.42 8.86
C LEU A 230 5.02 -3.82 8.74
N ILE A 231 5.83 -4.88 8.58
CA ILE A 231 5.34 -6.25 8.46
C ILE A 231 4.67 -6.71 9.77
N TYR A 232 5.31 -6.50 10.92
CA TYR A 232 4.74 -6.85 12.21
C TYR A 232 3.46 -6.08 12.48
N PHE A 233 3.43 -4.76 12.22
CA PHE A 233 2.21 -3.98 12.34
C PHE A 233 1.07 -4.56 11.49
N ALA A 234 1.31 -4.80 10.20
CA ALA A 234 0.28 -5.31 9.30
C ALA A 234 -0.22 -6.69 9.74
N THR A 235 0.70 -7.57 10.15
CA THR A 235 0.40 -8.94 10.56
C THR A 235 -0.36 -8.98 11.88
N ASP A 236 0.05 -8.19 12.89
CA ASP A 236 -0.59 -8.17 14.22
C ASP A 236 -2.00 -7.57 14.16
N VAL A 237 -2.19 -6.52 13.35
CA VAL A 237 -3.52 -5.96 13.09
C VAL A 237 -4.42 -6.98 12.41
N TYR A 238 -3.95 -7.63 11.34
CA TYR A 238 -4.74 -8.64 10.64
C TYR A 238 -5.02 -9.86 11.52
N ALA A 239 -4.06 -10.26 12.35
CA ALA A 239 -4.26 -11.31 13.36
C ALA A 239 -5.40 -10.95 14.31
N TYR A 240 -5.40 -9.73 14.84
CA TYR A 240 -6.38 -9.27 15.82
C TYR A 240 -7.78 -9.01 15.24
N GLU A 241 -7.87 -8.46 14.03
CA GLU A 241 -9.15 -8.04 13.44
C GLU A 241 -9.78 -9.10 12.53
N VAL A 242 -8.98 -9.98 11.92
CA VAL A 242 -9.45 -10.95 10.92
C VAL A 242 -9.22 -12.40 11.36
N ALA A 243 -7.98 -12.79 11.63
CA ALA A 243 -7.65 -14.21 11.84
C ALA A 243 -8.17 -14.75 13.19
N ALA A 244 -8.04 -13.97 14.26
CA ALA A 244 -8.55 -14.28 15.60
C ALA A 244 -9.23 -13.04 16.20
N PRO A 245 -10.45 -12.68 15.75
CA PRO A 245 -11.09 -11.41 16.08
C PRO A 245 -11.15 -11.11 17.58
N GLY A 246 -10.56 -9.97 17.98
CA GLY A 246 -10.55 -9.49 19.37
C GLY A 246 -9.52 -10.16 20.28
N VAL A 247 -8.81 -11.18 19.80
CA VAL A 247 -7.80 -11.94 20.55
C VAL A 247 -6.42 -11.80 19.93
N GLY A 248 -6.31 -11.99 18.61
CA GLY A 248 -5.05 -12.02 17.88
C GLY A 248 -4.18 -13.23 18.22
N CYS A 249 -2.91 -13.15 17.81
CA CYS A 249 -1.86 -14.10 18.15
C CYS A 249 -0.51 -13.40 18.24
N SER A 250 -0.47 -12.23 18.91
CA SER A 250 0.73 -11.41 19.00
C SER A 250 1.92 -12.19 19.57
N GLY A 251 1.69 -13.10 20.51
CA GLY A 251 2.73 -13.81 21.26
C GLY A 251 3.37 -12.94 22.33
N ASP A 252 4.08 -13.59 23.25
CA ASP A 252 4.84 -12.95 24.32
C ASP A 252 6.34 -12.93 23.96
N GLU A 253 7.06 -11.90 24.42
CA GLU A 253 8.50 -11.70 24.15
C GLU A 253 9.39 -12.79 24.79
N ASP A 254 8.89 -13.48 25.83
CA ASP A 254 9.65 -14.44 26.63
C ASP A 254 9.67 -15.87 26.04
N ASP A 255 8.92 -16.12 24.98
CA ASP A 255 8.72 -17.44 24.36
C ASP A 255 9.69 -17.72 23.19
N VAL A 256 10.77 -16.95 23.07
CA VAL A 256 11.85 -17.23 22.11
C VAL A 256 12.64 -18.44 22.63
N GLU A 257 12.22 -19.65 22.26
CA GLU A 257 13.02 -20.84 22.53
C GLU A 257 14.37 -20.75 21.78
N GLU A 258 15.47 -20.86 22.54
CA GLU A 258 16.86 -21.00 22.06
C GLU A 258 17.05 -22.12 21.01
#